data_AF-M1AKY1-F1
#
_entry.id   AF-M1AKY1-F1
#
_cell.length_a   1.000
_cell.length_b   1.000
_cell.length_c   1.000
_cell.angle_alpha   90.00
_cell.angle_beta   90.00
_cell.angle_gamma   90.00
#
_symmetry.space_group_name_H-M   'P 1'
#
loop_
_entity.id
_entity.type
_entity.pdbx_description
1 polymer ?
#
loop_
_entity_poly.entity_id
_entity_poly.type
_entity_poly.pdbx_seq_one_letter_code
_entity_poly.pdbx_strand_id
1 'polypeptide(L)'
;MSKNKTMTTSSSSSSFVITLVLCLIIASLMIPSKSNPLTKVCIKSKNPRFCLQVFGLNPHRSPYELTQEAINLALRNASETASKIAIFLDDTKDDNLKVIYNYCLDYYHYAIDALRGAEENFLKDGLVYDRVYVAGNFAQKANFYCENEFQRIIGYVYASTLTKDNERMGIFGSIIVAAADILSNSTLVEK
;
A
#
# COMPACT_ATOMS: atom_id res chain seq x y z
N MET A 1 -19.94 8.81 87.58
CA MET A 1 -19.10 9.41 86.53
C MET A 1 -18.99 8.43 85.37
N SER A 2 -19.59 8.79 84.24
CA SER A 2 -19.68 7.99 83.01
C SER A 2 -18.43 8.18 82.15
N LYS A 3 -17.94 7.12 81.51
CA LYS A 3 -17.03 7.22 80.36
C LYS A 3 -17.45 6.21 79.29
N ASN A 4 -18.19 6.71 78.30
CA ASN A 4 -18.38 6.04 77.01
C ASN A 4 -17.06 6.05 76.24
N LYS A 5 -16.68 4.91 75.67
CA LYS A 5 -15.60 4.81 74.69
C LYS A 5 -16.22 4.40 73.35
N THR A 6 -16.45 5.40 72.50
CA THR A 6 -16.88 5.23 71.12
C THR A 6 -15.75 4.61 70.31
N MET A 7 -16.01 3.48 69.67
CA MET A 7 -15.10 2.81 68.75
C MET A 7 -15.49 3.21 67.33
N THR A 8 -14.76 4.15 66.74
CA THR A 8 -14.89 4.51 65.32
C THR A 8 -14.05 3.54 64.49
N THR A 9 -14.70 2.64 63.76
CA THR A 9 -14.08 1.84 62.70
C THR A 9 -14.02 2.67 61.42
N SER A 10 -12.81 3.01 60.97
CA SER A 10 -12.54 3.69 59.71
C SER A 10 -12.60 2.70 58.54
N SER A 11 -13.70 2.73 57.78
CA SER A 11 -13.82 2.04 56.49
C SER A 11 -13.31 2.94 55.37
N SER A 12 -12.00 2.92 55.08
CA SER A 12 -11.41 3.79 54.03
C SER A 12 -10.43 3.08 53.08
N SER A 13 -10.24 1.76 53.20
CA SER A 13 -9.22 1.02 52.44
C SER A 13 -9.73 0.36 51.16
N SER A 14 -11.05 0.26 50.95
CA SER A 14 -11.63 -0.46 49.79
C SER A 14 -11.62 0.36 48.49
N SER A 15 -11.82 1.68 48.56
CA SER A 15 -11.94 2.54 47.38
C SER A 15 -10.63 2.67 46.61
N PHE A 16 -9.50 2.79 47.31
CA PHE A 16 -8.19 2.97 46.68
C PHE A 16 -7.74 1.74 45.89
N VAL A 17 -8.02 0.54 46.41
CA VAL A 17 -7.65 -0.71 45.75
C VAL A 17 -8.44 -0.90 44.45
N ILE A 18 -9.73 -0.56 44.45
CA ILE A 18 -10.59 -0.64 43.25
C ILE A 18 -10.11 0.34 42.17
N THR A 19 -9.79 1.58 42.53
CA THR A 19 -9.26 2.57 41.58
C THR A 19 -7.92 2.14 40.98
N LEU A 20 -7.04 1.55 41.79
CA LEU A 20 -5.73 1.07 41.31
C LEU A 20 -5.87 -0.13 40.35
N VAL A 21 -6.77 -1.06 40.65
CA VAL A 21 -7.07 -2.20 39.77
C VAL A 21 -7.69 -1.73 38.46
N LEU A 22 -8.63 -0.78 38.48
CA LEU A 22 -9.18 -0.18 37.26
C LEU A 22 -8.12 0.55 36.44
N CYS A 23 -7.23 1.31 37.08
CA CYS A 23 -6.12 1.99 36.39
C CYS A 23 -5.16 1.00 35.73
N LEU A 24 -4.85 -0.13 36.39
CA LEU A 24 -4.00 -1.18 35.82
C LEU A 24 -4.67 -1.89 34.64
N ILE A 25 -5.99 -2.13 34.70
CA ILE A 25 -6.76 -2.70 33.58
C ILE A 25 -6.76 -1.73 32.40
N ILE A 26 -7.03 -0.44 32.62
CA ILE A 26 -7.02 0.57 31.55
C ILE A 26 -5.60 0.73 30.99
N ALA A 27 -4.56 0.75 31.82
CA ALA A 27 -3.18 0.79 31.37
C ALA A 27 -2.78 -0.45 30.56
N SER A 28 -3.30 -1.64 30.91
CA SER A 28 -3.09 -2.87 30.14
C SER A 28 -3.84 -2.90 28.79
N LEU A 29 -4.94 -2.16 28.68
CA LEU A 29 -5.68 -1.96 27.42
C LEU A 29 -5.04 -0.87 26.55
N MET A 30 -4.23 0.01 27.13
CA MET A 30 -3.49 1.08 26.46
C MET A 30 -2.13 0.63 25.94
N ILE A 31 -1.82 -0.68 25.94
CA ILE A 31 -0.63 -1.18 25.24
C ILE A 31 -0.78 -0.76 23.77
N PRO A 32 0.13 0.04 23.21
CA PRO A 32 0.09 0.37 21.79
C PRO A 32 0.14 -0.96 21.04
N SER A 33 -0.99 -1.33 20.42
CA SER A 33 -0.98 -2.38 19.41
C SER A 33 0.07 -1.97 18.40
N LYS A 34 1.20 -2.68 18.37
CA LYS A 34 2.18 -2.48 17.29
C LYS A 34 1.40 -2.78 16.02
N SER A 35 1.02 -1.73 15.29
CA SER A 35 0.23 -1.88 14.07
C SER A 35 0.97 -2.87 13.17
N ASN A 36 0.30 -3.94 12.77
CA ASN A 36 0.93 -4.99 11.98
C ASN A 36 1.47 -4.40 10.64
N PRO A 37 2.47 -5.04 10.01
CA PRO A 37 3.08 -4.55 8.77
C PRO A 37 2.05 -4.23 7.68
N LEU A 38 1.03 -5.07 7.51
CA LEU A 38 -0.03 -4.86 6.51
C LEU A 38 -0.77 -3.54 6.75
N THR A 39 -1.18 -3.27 7.99
CA THR A 39 -1.83 -1.99 8.35
C THR A 39 -0.91 -0.80 8.04
N LYS A 40 0.38 -0.90 8.34
CA LYS A 40 1.34 0.18 8.06
C LYS A 40 1.49 0.44 6.56
N VAL A 41 1.59 -0.61 5.75
CA VAL A 41 1.67 -0.50 4.29
C VAL A 41 0.39 0.14 3.74
N CYS A 42 -0.77 -0.36 4.14
CA CYS A 42 -2.02 0.10 3.56
C CYS A 42 -2.38 1.53 3.95
N ILE A 43 -2.09 1.98 5.18
CA ILE A 43 -2.31 3.38 5.58
C ILE A 43 -1.41 4.35 4.79
N LYS A 44 -0.20 3.92 4.41
CA LYS A 44 0.72 4.72 3.58
C LYS A 44 0.40 4.67 2.07
N SER A 45 -0.44 3.74 1.64
CA SER A 45 -0.86 3.64 0.24
C SER A 45 -1.92 4.71 -0.11
N LYS A 46 -1.99 5.10 -1.38
CA LYS A 46 -3.02 6.03 -1.90
C LYS A 46 -4.46 5.56 -1.68
N ASN A 47 -4.68 4.24 -1.54
CA ASN A 47 -6.01 3.67 -1.33
C ASN A 47 -5.95 2.52 -0.30
N PRO A 48 -6.08 2.83 1.00
CA PRO A 48 -5.97 1.83 2.06
C PRO A 48 -6.99 0.69 1.94
N ARG A 49 -8.22 0.99 1.50
CA ARG A 49 -9.27 -0.01 1.33
C ARG A 49 -8.92 -1.00 0.22
N PHE A 50 -8.48 -0.49 -0.93
CA PHE A 50 -8.03 -1.33 -2.03
C PHE A 50 -6.81 -2.17 -1.63
N CYS A 51 -5.83 -1.56 -0.93
CA CYS A 51 -4.67 -2.28 -0.41
C CYS A 51 -5.05 -3.48 0.47
N LEU A 52 -5.95 -3.28 1.43
CA LEU A 52 -6.45 -4.36 2.28
C LEU A 52 -7.20 -5.43 1.47
N GLN A 53 -7.95 -5.02 0.45
CA GLN A 53 -8.68 -5.94 -0.42
C GLN A 53 -7.72 -6.83 -1.21
N VAL A 54 -6.63 -6.29 -1.76
CA VAL A 54 -5.69 -7.06 -2.59
C VAL A 54 -4.79 -7.99 -1.79
N PHE A 55 -4.37 -7.59 -0.59
CA PHE A 55 -3.57 -8.48 0.29
C PHE A 55 -4.42 -9.50 1.05
N GLY A 56 -5.71 -9.23 1.21
CA GLY A 56 -6.57 -9.91 2.17
C GLY A 56 -6.23 -9.53 3.61
N LEU A 57 -7.11 -9.93 4.54
CA LEU A 57 -6.95 -9.65 5.98
C LEU A 57 -6.07 -10.70 6.67
N ASN A 58 -4.81 -10.84 6.22
CA ASN A 58 -3.83 -11.67 6.91
C ASN A 58 -2.80 -10.78 7.63
N PRO A 59 -2.93 -10.56 8.96
CA PRO A 59 -2.06 -9.65 9.70
C PRO A 59 -0.65 -10.22 9.95
N HIS A 60 -0.40 -11.49 9.62
CA HIS A 60 0.86 -12.18 9.92
C HIS A 60 1.91 -12.07 8.81
N ARG A 61 1.60 -11.42 7.68
CA ARG A 61 2.57 -11.24 6.61
C ARG A 61 3.70 -10.30 7.06
N SER A 62 4.93 -10.76 6.86
CA SER A 62 6.14 -9.95 7.04
C SER A 62 6.21 -8.80 6.03
N PRO A 63 6.97 -7.73 6.32
CA PRO A 63 7.25 -6.68 5.34
C PRO A 63 7.83 -7.21 4.02
N TYR A 64 8.63 -8.29 4.08
CA TYR A 64 9.20 -8.93 2.89
C TYR A 64 8.11 -9.55 2.01
N GLU A 65 7.26 -10.39 2.59
CA GLU A 65 6.16 -11.05 1.87
C GLU A 65 5.16 -10.04 1.29
N LEU A 66 4.86 -8.97 2.03
CA LEU A 66 4.01 -7.88 1.54
C LEU A 66 4.62 -7.17 0.33
N THR A 67 5.93 -6.92 0.37
CA THR A 67 6.65 -6.27 -0.73
C THR A 67 6.66 -7.15 -1.97
N GLN A 68 6.99 -8.44 -1.82
CA GLN A 68 6.99 -9.39 -2.92
C GLN A 68 5.61 -9.52 -3.57
N GLU A 69 4.57 -9.70 -2.75
CA GLU A 69 3.19 -9.80 -3.25
C GLU A 69 2.75 -8.49 -3.95
N ALA A 70 3.14 -7.32 -3.43
CA ALA A 70 2.85 -6.03 -4.06
C ALA A 70 3.43 -5.94 -5.48
N ILE A 71 4.70 -6.34 -5.65
CA ILE A 71 5.37 -6.36 -6.96
C ILE A 71 4.63 -7.31 -7.90
N ASN A 72 4.31 -8.52 -7.44
CA ASN A 72 3.65 -9.53 -8.27
C ASN A 72 2.25 -9.12 -8.71
N LEU A 73 1.48 -8.50 -7.81
CA LEU A 73 0.15 -7.96 -8.13
C LEU A 73 0.24 -6.82 -9.15
N ALA A 74 1.19 -5.91 -8.99
CA ALA A 74 1.42 -4.83 -9.94
C ALA A 74 1.86 -5.35 -11.30
N LEU A 75 2.76 -6.34 -11.34
CA LEU A 75 3.26 -6.94 -12.58
C LEU A 75 2.13 -7.63 -13.36
N ARG A 76 1.25 -8.36 -12.68
CA ARG A 76 0.04 -8.95 -13.28
C ARG A 76 -0.85 -7.86 -13.85
N ASN A 77 -1.18 -6.83 -13.07
CA ASN A 77 -2.04 -5.75 -13.53
C ASN A 77 -1.44 -4.97 -14.71
N ALA A 78 -0.13 -4.69 -14.68
CA ALA A 78 0.56 -4.01 -15.77
C ALA A 78 0.50 -4.84 -17.06
N SER A 79 0.74 -6.15 -16.95
CA SER A 79 0.72 -7.07 -18.08
C SER A 79 -0.67 -7.21 -18.68
N GLU A 80 -1.70 -7.36 -17.84
CA GLU A 80 -3.10 -7.38 -18.27
C GLU A 80 -3.50 -6.08 -18.98
N THR A 81 -3.06 -4.94 -18.46
CA THR A 81 -3.35 -3.64 -19.06
C THR A 81 -2.61 -3.46 -20.38
N ALA A 82 -1.35 -3.87 -20.47
CA ALA A 82 -0.59 -3.86 -21.73
C ALA A 82 -1.24 -4.74 -22.81
N SER A 83 -1.69 -5.95 -22.45
CA SER A 83 -2.44 -6.82 -23.36
C SER A 83 -3.74 -6.17 -23.84
N LYS A 84 -4.46 -5.49 -22.94
CA LYS A 84 -5.68 -4.75 -23.30
C LYS A 84 -5.40 -3.58 -24.25
N ILE A 85 -4.32 -2.83 -24.00
CA ILE A 85 -3.87 -1.75 -24.89
C ILE A 85 -3.54 -2.30 -26.28
N ALA A 86 -2.83 -3.43 -26.36
CA ALA A 86 -2.51 -4.07 -27.64
C ALA A 86 -3.76 -4.46 -28.43
N ILE A 87 -4.79 -5.00 -27.77
CA ILE A 87 -6.08 -5.30 -28.41
C ILE A 87 -6.73 -4.02 -28.95
N PHE A 88 -6.77 -2.95 -28.14
CA PHE A 88 -7.34 -1.67 -28.58
C PHE A 88 -6.58 -1.03 -29.74
N LEU A 89 -5.26 -1.21 -29.78
CA LEU A 89 -4.41 -0.76 -30.88
C LEU A 89 -4.73 -1.50 -32.19
N ASP A 90 -4.93 -2.82 -32.12
CA ASP A 90 -5.25 -3.64 -33.29
C ASP A 90 -6.67 -3.39 -33.81
N ASP A 91 -7.63 -3.16 -32.90
CA ASP A 91 -9.04 -2.99 -33.24
C ASP A 91 -9.39 -1.58 -33.77
N THR A 92 -8.61 -0.56 -33.42
CA THR A 92 -8.94 0.82 -33.78
C THR A 92 -8.57 1.17 -35.22
N LYS A 93 -9.47 1.87 -35.90
CA LYS A 93 -9.22 2.48 -37.22
C LYS A 93 -8.78 3.94 -37.14
N ASP A 94 -8.90 4.56 -35.97
CA ASP A 94 -8.52 5.95 -35.75
C ASP A 94 -7.01 6.04 -35.53
N ASP A 95 -6.30 6.70 -36.45
CA ASP A 95 -4.84 6.84 -36.40
C ASP A 95 -4.35 7.65 -35.20
N ASN A 96 -5.14 8.61 -34.70
CA ASN A 96 -4.81 9.33 -33.48
C ASN A 96 -4.86 8.41 -32.26
N LEU A 97 -5.88 7.54 -32.18
CA LEU A 97 -5.96 6.54 -31.11
C LEU A 97 -4.83 5.51 -31.21
N LYS A 98 -4.42 5.09 -32.43
CA LYS A 98 -3.24 4.22 -32.58
C LYS A 98 -1.99 4.86 -31.98
N VAL A 99 -1.78 6.14 -32.24
CA VAL A 99 -0.63 6.86 -31.68
C VAL A 99 -0.72 6.87 -30.15
N ILE A 100 -1.87 7.24 -29.58
CA ILE A 100 -2.10 7.26 -28.12
C ILE A 100 -1.82 5.88 -27.50
N TYR A 101 -2.38 4.81 -28.08
CA TYR A 101 -2.20 3.46 -27.55
C TYR A 101 -0.75 2.97 -27.65
N ASN A 102 0.01 3.34 -28.68
CA ASN A 102 1.44 3.02 -28.76
C ASN A 102 2.23 3.66 -27.60
N TYR A 103 2.00 4.94 -27.28
CA TYR A 103 2.66 5.58 -26.14
C TYR A 103 2.26 4.94 -24.81
N CYS A 104 0.97 4.66 -24.62
CA CYS A 104 0.51 3.91 -23.46
C CYS A 104 1.22 2.56 -23.34
N LEU A 105 1.34 1.80 -24.42
CA LEU A 105 2.00 0.50 -24.43
C LEU A 105 3.48 0.62 -24.03
N ASP A 106 4.20 1.62 -24.55
CA ASP A 106 5.58 1.90 -24.16
C ASP A 106 5.71 2.20 -22.66
N TYR A 107 4.82 3.04 -22.10
CA TYR A 107 4.83 3.33 -20.65
C TYR A 107 4.59 2.08 -19.80
N TYR A 108 3.69 1.20 -20.23
CA TYR A 108 3.43 -0.07 -19.53
C TYR A 108 4.60 -1.05 -19.68
N HIS A 109 5.25 -1.14 -20.83
CA HIS A 109 6.46 -1.94 -20.99
C HIS A 109 7.59 -1.46 -20.08
N TYR A 110 7.84 -0.15 -19.99
CA TYR A 110 8.83 0.39 -19.05
C TYR A 110 8.48 0.08 -17.59
N ALA A 111 7.20 0.14 -17.21
CA ALA A 111 6.76 -0.24 -15.87
C ALA A 111 6.96 -1.74 -15.61
N ILE A 112 6.63 -2.61 -16.58
CA ILE A 112 6.83 -4.07 -16.50
C ILE A 112 8.30 -4.40 -16.33
N ASP A 113 9.19 -3.81 -17.12
CA ASP A 113 10.63 -4.06 -17.03
C ASP A 113 11.20 -3.60 -15.69
N ALA A 114 10.77 -2.44 -15.20
CA ALA A 114 11.16 -1.96 -13.87
C ALA A 114 10.67 -2.90 -12.75
N LEU A 115 9.44 -3.42 -12.85
CA LEU A 115 8.86 -4.34 -11.89
C LEU A 115 9.54 -5.71 -11.90
N ARG A 116 9.83 -6.27 -13.07
CA ARG A 116 10.60 -7.53 -13.22
C ARG A 116 12.01 -7.37 -12.65
N GLY A 117 12.67 -6.26 -12.99
CA GLY A 117 13.97 -5.93 -12.43
C GLY A 117 13.92 -5.83 -10.90
N ALA A 118 12.88 -5.22 -10.34
CA ALA A 118 12.70 -5.18 -8.89
C ALA A 118 12.47 -6.57 -8.29
N GLU A 119 11.60 -7.39 -8.88
CA GLU A 119 11.32 -8.77 -8.44
C GLU A 119 12.59 -9.63 -8.42
N GLU A 120 13.34 -9.65 -9.52
CA GLU A 120 14.57 -10.46 -9.63
C GLU A 120 15.63 -10.06 -8.60
N ASN A 121 15.85 -8.75 -8.42
CA ASN A 121 16.83 -8.26 -7.44
C ASN A 121 16.34 -8.52 -6.00
N PHE A 122 15.04 -8.41 -5.76
CA PHE A 122 14.44 -8.69 -4.46
C PHE A 122 14.56 -10.17 -4.07
N LEU A 123 14.45 -11.08 -5.04
CA LEU A 123 14.65 -12.52 -4.85
C LEU A 123 16.12 -12.89 -4.62
N LYS A 124 17.06 -12.21 -5.27
CA LYS A 124 18.51 -12.54 -5.21
C LYS A 124 19.20 -11.95 -3.99
N ASP A 125 18.94 -10.69 -3.67
CA ASP A 125 19.78 -9.91 -2.75
C ASP A 125 19.07 -9.52 -1.45
N GLY A 126 17.76 -9.77 -1.35
CA GLY A 126 16.94 -9.58 -0.15
C GLY A 126 16.75 -8.14 0.35
N LEU A 127 17.55 -7.16 -0.10
CA LEU A 127 17.66 -5.84 0.56
C LEU A 127 17.82 -4.64 -0.40
N VAL A 128 17.46 -4.76 -1.68
CA VAL A 128 17.58 -3.63 -2.65
C VAL A 128 16.31 -2.80 -2.71
N TYR A 129 16.01 -2.08 -1.62
CA TYR A 129 14.78 -1.29 -1.47
C TYR A 129 14.65 -0.16 -2.49
N ASP A 130 15.76 0.46 -2.87
CA ASP A 130 15.77 1.57 -3.83
C ASP A 130 15.20 1.16 -5.19
N ARG A 131 15.50 -0.07 -5.65
CA ARG A 131 14.96 -0.58 -6.91
C ARG A 131 13.46 -0.84 -6.84
N VAL A 132 12.99 -1.37 -5.71
CA VAL A 132 11.55 -1.57 -5.47
C VAL A 132 10.83 -0.22 -5.42
N TYR A 133 11.41 0.77 -4.72
CA TYR A 133 10.88 2.13 -4.65
C TYR A 133 10.81 2.78 -6.04
N VAL A 134 11.87 2.64 -6.84
CA VAL A 134 11.91 3.14 -8.22
C VAL A 134 10.84 2.46 -9.09
N ALA A 135 10.71 1.14 -9.03
CA ALA A 135 9.69 0.40 -9.77
C ALA A 135 8.27 0.84 -9.40
N GLY A 136 7.98 1.02 -8.11
CA GLY A 136 6.70 1.57 -7.64
C GLY A 136 6.42 2.99 -8.15
N ASN A 137 7.45 3.82 -8.35
CA ASN A 137 7.28 5.13 -8.97
C ASN A 137 7.05 5.05 -10.48
N PHE A 138 7.72 4.13 -11.20
CA PHE A 138 7.43 3.89 -12.62
C PHE A 138 5.99 3.42 -12.83
N ALA A 139 5.51 2.49 -12.00
CA ALA A 139 4.12 2.05 -11.99
C ALA A 139 3.13 3.21 -11.83
N GLN A 140 3.41 4.14 -10.90
CA GLN A 140 2.59 5.34 -10.71
C GLN A 140 2.64 6.29 -11.91
N LYS A 141 3.80 6.43 -12.56
CA LYS A 141 3.98 7.29 -13.73
C LYS A 141 3.31 6.73 -14.98
N ALA A 142 3.27 5.40 -15.16
CA ALA A 142 2.60 4.77 -16.30
C ALA A 142 1.11 5.15 -16.36
N ASN A 143 0.42 5.15 -15.22
CA ASN A 143 -0.93 5.69 -15.08
C ASN A 143 -1.03 7.13 -15.64
N PHE A 144 -0.26 8.04 -15.04
CA PHE A 144 -0.34 9.47 -15.35
C PHE A 144 0.01 9.77 -16.80
N TYR A 145 1.07 9.18 -17.33
CA TYR A 145 1.48 9.43 -18.70
C TYR A 145 0.49 8.86 -19.71
N CYS A 146 0.01 7.63 -19.54
CA CYS A 146 -0.98 7.07 -20.45
C CYS A 146 -2.30 7.87 -20.45
N GLU A 147 -2.82 8.29 -19.28
CA GLU A 147 -4.03 9.13 -19.23
C GLU A 147 -3.84 10.48 -19.94
N ASN A 148 -2.66 11.09 -19.83
CA ASN A 148 -2.39 12.36 -20.49
C ASN A 148 -2.31 12.27 -22.01
N GLU A 149 -1.94 11.11 -22.57
CA GLU A 149 -1.90 10.93 -24.02
C GLU A 149 -3.28 11.11 -24.67
N PHE A 150 -4.37 10.77 -23.97
CA PHE A 150 -5.73 10.99 -24.47
C PHE A 150 -6.12 12.48 -24.61
N GLN A 151 -5.34 13.38 -24.00
CA GLN A 151 -5.51 14.83 -24.09
C GLN A 151 -4.46 15.50 -24.98
N ARG A 152 -3.58 14.72 -25.61
CA ARG A 152 -2.40 15.27 -26.30
C ARG A 152 -2.74 16.01 -27.59
N ILE A 153 -3.77 15.57 -28.30
CA ILE A 153 -4.03 16.01 -29.67
C ILE A 153 -4.95 17.23 -29.62
N ILE A 154 -4.41 18.39 -30.00
CA ILE A 154 -5.16 19.65 -29.99
C ILE A 154 -6.38 19.52 -30.91
N GLY A 155 -7.56 19.87 -30.39
CA GLY A 155 -8.83 19.78 -31.10
C GLY A 155 -9.53 18.42 -30.97
N TYR A 156 -8.89 17.42 -30.35
CA TYR A 156 -9.46 16.10 -30.10
C TYR A 156 -9.29 15.70 -28.63
N VAL A 157 -10.39 15.71 -27.89
CA VAL A 157 -10.44 15.24 -26.50
C VAL A 157 -11.00 13.83 -26.51
N TYR A 158 -10.13 12.84 -26.34
CA TYR A 158 -10.57 11.46 -26.20
C TYR A 158 -10.89 11.16 -24.74
N ALA A 159 -12.04 10.53 -24.49
CA ALA A 159 -12.26 9.89 -23.20
C ALA A 159 -11.37 8.64 -23.13
N SER A 160 -10.58 8.51 -22.07
CA SER A 160 -9.72 7.33 -21.90
C SER A 160 -10.56 6.08 -21.69
N THR A 161 -10.32 5.08 -22.53
CA THR A 161 -10.87 3.72 -22.39
C THR A 161 -10.14 2.90 -21.32
N LEU A 162 -9.09 3.49 -20.73
CA LEU A 162 -8.14 2.85 -19.81
C LEU A 162 -8.14 3.47 -18.41
N THR A 163 -8.95 4.51 -18.13
CA THR A 163 -8.91 5.25 -16.86
C THR A 163 -8.90 4.34 -15.63
N LYS A 164 -9.77 3.33 -15.58
CA LYS A 164 -9.82 2.41 -14.43
C LYS A 164 -8.56 1.54 -14.30
N ASP A 165 -7.98 1.12 -15.41
CA ASP A 165 -6.78 0.29 -15.43
C ASP A 165 -5.56 1.12 -15.05
N ASN A 166 -5.47 2.34 -15.58
CA ASN A 166 -4.45 3.32 -15.25
C ASN A 166 -4.51 3.72 -13.76
N GLU A 167 -5.68 4.08 -13.24
CA GLU A 167 -5.86 4.36 -11.81
C GLU A 167 -5.42 3.19 -10.93
N ARG A 168 -5.79 1.96 -11.33
CA ARG A 168 -5.40 0.75 -10.60
C ARG A 168 -3.89 0.55 -10.59
N MET A 169 -3.22 0.76 -11.72
CA MET A 169 -1.75 0.72 -11.80
C MET A 169 -1.10 1.77 -10.89
N GLY A 170 -1.70 2.97 -10.84
CA GLY A 170 -1.30 4.02 -9.92
C GLY A 170 -1.42 3.65 -8.44
N ILE A 171 -2.50 2.95 -8.07
CA ILE A 171 -2.69 2.45 -6.71
C ILE A 171 -1.66 1.35 -6.38
N PHE A 172 -1.44 0.39 -7.29
CA PHE A 172 -0.44 -0.66 -7.10
C PHE A 172 0.97 -0.10 -6.93
N GLY A 173 1.37 0.87 -7.76
CA GLY A 173 2.66 1.53 -7.61
C GLY A 173 2.82 2.24 -6.25
N SER A 174 1.74 2.84 -5.72
CA SER A 174 1.75 3.41 -4.37
C SER A 174 1.85 2.36 -3.26
N ILE A 175 1.23 1.18 -3.43
CA ILE A 175 1.36 0.07 -2.48
C ILE A 175 2.81 -0.43 -2.45
N ILE A 176 3.46 -0.56 -3.60
CA ILE A 176 4.88 -0.97 -3.70
C ILE A 176 5.77 0.03 -2.96
N VAL A 177 5.59 1.33 -3.20
CA VAL A 177 6.35 2.38 -2.51
C VAL A 177 6.17 2.30 -0.98
N ALA A 178 4.94 2.12 -0.52
CA ALA A 178 4.64 1.96 0.90
C ALA A 178 5.29 0.68 1.47
N ALA A 179 5.23 -0.44 0.76
CA ALA A 179 5.83 -1.70 1.17
C ALA A 179 7.35 -1.60 1.29
N ALA A 180 8.02 -0.99 0.31
CA ALA A 180 9.46 -0.74 0.33
C ALA A 180 9.89 0.12 1.52
N ASP A 181 9.13 1.17 1.84
CA ASP A 181 9.39 2.02 2.99
C ASP A 181 9.21 1.27 4.33
N ILE A 182 8.15 0.47 4.48
CA ILE A 182 7.96 -0.34 5.69
C ILE A 182 9.05 -1.40 5.83
N LEU A 183 9.44 -2.04 4.74
CA LEU A 183 10.51 -3.04 4.74
C LEU A 183 11.87 -2.41 5.12
N SER A 184 12.25 -1.30 4.49
CA SER A 184 13.48 -0.57 4.81
C SER A 184 13.55 -0.23 6.29
N ASN A 185 12.47 0.36 6.84
CA ASN A 185 12.38 0.71 8.26
C ASN A 185 12.44 -0.51 9.19
N SER A 186 11.90 -1.67 8.78
CA SER A 186 11.98 -2.89 9.60
C SER A 186 13.41 -3.41 9.73
N THR A 187 14.21 -3.33 8.67
CA THR A 187 15.60 -3.82 8.68
C THR A 187 16.59 -2.88 9.35
N LEU A 188 16.24 -1.59 9.51
CA LEU A 188 17.02 -0.64 10.31
C LEU A 188 16.82 -0.87 11.82
N VAL A 189 15.70 -1.44 12.25
CA VAL A 189 15.40 -1.71 13.66
C VAL A 189 16.06 -3.01 14.14
N GLU A 190 16.44 -3.91 13.24
CA GLU A 190 17.08 -5.19 13.55
C GLU A 190 18.63 -5.13 13.56
N LYS A 191 19.22 -3.96 13.25
CA LYS A 191 20.67 -3.69 13.34
C LYS A 191 21.00 -2.85 14.58
#